data_AF-A0A944PPS7-F1
#
_entry.id   AF-A0A944PPS7-F1
#
_cell.length_a   1.000
_cell.length_b   1.000
_cell.length_c   1.000
_cell.angle_alpha   90.00
_cell.angle_beta   90.00
_cell.angle_gamma   90.00
#
_symmetry.space_group_name_H-M   'P 1'
#
loop_
_entity.id
_entity.type
_entity.pdbx_description
1 polymer ?
#
loop_
_entity_poly.entity_id
_entity_poly.type
_entity_poly.pdbx_seq_one_letter_code
_entity_poly.pdbx_strand_id
1 'polypeptide(L)'
;MPTPTTVETAGRFTFADWQEQPVGSPDSAPRLAHATVTNAFSGGIEAAATSCSYVIAYTGESVGTYSGMELLSGSVDGRKGAFVLEERGSFDATGTTCRFEVVPGSATGDLAGLTGSGGFTYRHGDTSVAYAFTYALA
;
A
#
# COMPACT_ATOMS: atom_id res chain seq x y z
N MET A 1 -17.55 -25.56 -6.62
CA MET A 1 -16.17 -25.04 -6.61
C MET A 1 -15.70 -25.09 -5.17
N PRO A 2 -14.54 -25.68 -4.83
CA PRO A 2 -14.00 -25.55 -3.49
C PRO A 2 -13.73 -24.07 -3.20
N THR A 3 -14.04 -23.61 -1.99
CA THR A 3 -13.69 -22.26 -1.53
C THR A 3 -12.18 -22.14 -1.49
N PRO A 4 -11.56 -21.12 -2.10
CA PRO A 4 -10.12 -20.94 -2.01
C PRO A 4 -9.72 -20.79 -0.54
N THR A 5 -8.65 -21.49 -0.15
CA THR A 5 -8.18 -21.48 1.24
C THR A 5 -7.50 -20.15 1.53
N THR A 6 -7.92 -19.50 2.60
CA THR A 6 -7.30 -18.27 3.08
C THR A 6 -5.97 -18.57 3.78
N VAL A 7 -4.95 -17.80 3.45
CA VAL A 7 -3.60 -17.84 4.01
C VAL A 7 -3.31 -16.49 4.66
N GLU A 8 -2.61 -16.52 5.80
CA GLU A 8 -2.09 -15.32 6.45
C GLU A 8 -0.58 -15.28 6.27
N THR A 9 -0.07 -14.12 5.86
CA THR A 9 1.36 -13.84 5.76
C THR A 9 1.65 -12.43 6.27
N ALA A 10 2.91 -12.15 6.56
CA ALA A 10 3.33 -10.88 7.11
C ALA A 10 4.74 -10.54 6.63
N GLY A 11 5.10 -9.28 6.74
CA GLY A 11 6.41 -8.83 6.33
C GLY A 11 6.66 -7.40 6.72
N ARG A 12 7.63 -6.80 6.04
CA ARG A 12 8.02 -5.41 6.24
C ARG A 12 8.19 -4.71 4.90
N PHE A 13 7.89 -3.42 4.89
CA PHE A 13 8.28 -2.55 3.80
C PHE A 13 9.09 -1.36 4.28
N THR A 14 9.89 -0.82 3.38
CA THR A 14 10.56 0.48 3.52
C THR A 14 10.07 1.39 2.42
N PHE A 15 10.01 2.69 2.68
CA PHE A 15 9.61 3.69 1.70
C PHE A 15 10.80 4.58 1.33
N ALA A 16 10.88 4.93 0.06
CA ALA A 16 11.87 5.81 -0.51
C ALA A 16 11.21 6.76 -1.51
N ASP A 17 11.94 7.83 -1.85
CA ASP A 17 11.61 8.72 -2.97
C ASP A 17 10.20 9.32 -2.94
N TRP A 18 9.73 9.71 -1.73
CA TRP A 18 8.46 10.42 -1.56
C TRP A 18 8.48 11.76 -2.31
N GLN A 19 7.60 11.87 -3.29
CA GLN A 19 7.42 13.08 -4.08
C GLN A 19 5.96 13.51 -3.99
N GLU A 20 5.70 14.63 -3.33
CA GLU A 20 4.36 15.20 -3.20
C GLU A 20 4.26 16.51 -3.97
N GLN A 21 3.13 16.69 -4.66
CA GLN A 21 2.77 17.89 -5.40
C GLN A 21 1.36 18.35 -5.01
N PRO A 22 1.15 19.65 -4.71
CA PRO A 22 -0.17 20.16 -4.41
C PRO A 22 -1.10 20.07 -5.64
N VAL A 23 -2.37 19.75 -5.39
CA VAL A 23 -3.44 19.83 -6.38
C VAL A 23 -4.23 21.11 -6.11
N GLY A 24 -4.10 22.09 -7.01
CA GLY A 24 -4.69 23.41 -6.83
C GLY A 24 -3.72 24.40 -6.16
N SER A 25 -4.26 25.45 -5.54
CA SER A 25 -3.43 26.48 -4.90
C SER A 25 -2.78 25.95 -3.61
N PRO A 26 -1.47 26.12 -3.39
CA PRO A 26 -0.80 25.73 -2.15
C PRO A 26 -1.40 26.35 -0.89
N ASP A 27 -1.98 27.54 -1.02
CA ASP A 27 -2.57 28.32 0.08
C ASP A 27 -4.06 27.99 0.33
N SER A 28 -4.61 27.01 -0.38
CA SER A 28 -6.00 26.59 -0.21
C SER A 28 -6.19 25.70 1.02
N ALA A 29 -7.32 25.91 1.72
CA ALA A 29 -7.74 25.10 2.85
C ALA A 29 -9.16 24.56 2.61
N PRO A 30 -9.40 23.23 2.72
CA PRO A 30 -8.41 22.17 2.94
C PRO A 30 -7.45 21.99 1.75
N ARG A 31 -6.24 21.49 2.00
CA ARG A 31 -5.22 21.27 0.97
C ARG A 31 -5.36 19.87 0.37
N LEU A 32 -5.25 19.79 -0.96
CA LEU A 32 -5.22 18.52 -1.70
C LEU A 32 -3.81 18.35 -2.30
N ALA A 33 -3.32 17.11 -2.35
CA ALA A 33 -2.04 16.79 -2.97
C ALA A 33 -2.10 15.44 -3.68
N HIS A 34 -1.19 15.27 -4.64
CA HIS A 34 -0.87 14.00 -5.28
C HIS A 34 0.56 13.63 -4.88
N ALA A 35 0.76 12.39 -4.46
CA ALA A 35 2.07 11.89 -4.10
C ALA A 35 2.41 10.61 -4.84
N THR A 36 3.69 10.43 -5.16
CA THR A 36 4.24 9.17 -5.64
C THR A 36 5.32 8.68 -4.69
N VAL A 37 5.40 7.36 -4.52
CA VAL A 37 6.37 6.70 -3.64
C VAL A 37 6.92 5.45 -4.30
N THR A 38 8.17 5.11 -3.97
CA THR A 38 8.74 3.80 -4.24
C THR A 38 8.96 3.08 -2.92
N ASN A 39 8.29 1.95 -2.73
CA ASN A 39 8.51 1.09 -1.57
C ASN A 39 9.32 -0.14 -1.96
N ALA A 40 9.88 -0.82 -0.95
CA ALA A 40 10.45 -2.15 -1.07
C ALA A 40 9.84 -3.06 0.00
N PHE A 41 9.27 -4.19 -0.41
CA PHE A 41 8.62 -5.19 0.44
C PHE A 41 9.50 -6.43 0.62
N SER A 42 9.49 -6.99 1.82
CA SER A 42 10.18 -8.23 2.20
C SER A 42 9.33 -9.07 3.16
N GLY A 43 9.55 -10.39 3.19
CA GLY A 43 8.78 -11.35 3.98
C GLY A 43 7.75 -12.08 3.12
N GLY A 44 6.48 -12.04 3.53
CA GLY A 44 5.39 -12.70 2.78
C GLY A 44 5.19 -12.15 1.37
N ILE A 45 5.53 -10.89 1.15
CA ILE A 45 5.58 -10.21 -0.15
C ILE A 45 7.03 -9.81 -0.35
N GLU A 46 7.60 -10.24 -1.45
CA GLU A 46 8.95 -9.86 -1.88
C GLU A 46 8.82 -9.00 -3.13
N ALA A 47 9.12 -7.71 -3.04
CA ALA A 47 9.13 -6.77 -4.16
C ALA A 47 10.18 -5.69 -3.92
N ALA A 48 11.27 -5.71 -4.68
CA ALA A 48 12.43 -4.84 -4.44
C ALA A 48 12.15 -3.34 -4.68
N ALA A 49 11.20 -3.04 -5.58
CA ALA A 49 10.74 -1.70 -5.86
C ALA A 49 9.28 -1.76 -6.32
N THR A 50 8.45 -0.89 -5.77
CA THR A 50 7.04 -0.71 -6.14
C THR A 50 6.81 0.69 -6.69
N SER A 51 5.67 0.88 -7.34
CA SER A 51 5.22 2.19 -7.79
C SER A 51 3.90 2.52 -7.12
N CYS A 52 3.90 3.47 -6.19
CA CYS A 52 2.70 3.91 -5.49
C CYS A 52 2.30 5.33 -5.90
N SER A 53 1.00 5.57 -5.95
CA SER A 53 0.40 6.88 -6.25
C SER A 53 -0.80 7.13 -5.35
N TYR A 54 -0.74 8.20 -4.54
CA TYR A 54 -1.77 8.61 -3.59
C TYR A 54 -2.39 9.98 -3.92
N VAL A 55 -3.69 10.12 -3.66
CA VAL A 55 -4.34 11.42 -3.46
C VAL A 55 -4.50 11.64 -1.97
N ILE A 56 -4.10 12.82 -1.49
CA ILE A 56 -3.99 13.15 -0.07
C ILE A 56 -4.81 14.40 0.22
N ALA A 57 -5.71 14.32 1.21
CA ALA A 57 -6.44 15.46 1.74
C ALA A 57 -5.90 15.83 3.14
N TYR A 58 -5.43 17.06 3.28
CA TYR A 58 -4.96 17.65 4.53
C TYR A 58 -6.07 18.48 5.16
N THR A 59 -6.51 18.07 6.36
CA THR A 59 -7.52 18.78 7.15
C THR A 59 -6.89 19.60 8.28
N GLY A 60 -5.58 19.45 8.51
CA GLY A 60 -4.73 20.26 9.37
C GLY A 60 -3.27 20.13 8.96
N GLU A 61 -2.35 20.73 9.71
CA GLU A 61 -0.90 20.75 9.36
C GLU A 61 -0.30 19.35 9.24
N SER A 62 -0.69 18.43 10.13
CA SER A 62 -0.21 17.04 10.14
C SER A 62 -1.34 16.05 10.35
N VAL A 63 -2.54 16.36 9.85
CA VAL A 63 -3.72 15.49 9.98
C VAL A 63 -4.42 15.40 8.63
N GLY A 64 -4.79 14.19 8.25
CA GLY A 64 -5.46 13.98 6.97
C GLY A 64 -5.76 12.53 6.65
N THR A 65 -6.14 12.33 5.40
CA THR A 65 -6.44 11.03 4.81
C THR A 65 -5.82 10.94 3.43
N TYR A 66 -5.53 9.72 3.00
CA TYR A 66 -5.09 9.43 1.65
C TYR A 66 -5.76 8.16 1.12
N SER A 67 -5.80 8.08 -0.20
CA SER A 67 -6.16 6.86 -0.92
C SER A 67 -5.35 6.76 -2.20
N GLY A 68 -5.01 5.56 -2.62
CA GLY A 68 -4.15 5.37 -3.79
C GLY A 68 -4.07 3.95 -4.28
N MET A 69 -3.18 3.76 -5.24
CA MET A 69 -2.89 2.47 -5.84
C MET A 69 -1.39 2.21 -5.77
N GLU A 70 -1.01 0.98 -5.46
CA GLU A 70 0.37 0.53 -5.47
C GLU A 70 0.54 -0.68 -6.39
N LEU A 71 1.44 -0.58 -7.37
CA LEU A 71 1.81 -1.68 -8.25
C LEU A 71 3.02 -2.41 -7.68
N LEU A 72 2.86 -3.72 -7.46
CA LEU A 72 3.92 -4.61 -6.98
C LEU A 72 4.29 -5.59 -8.08
N SER A 73 5.58 -5.77 -8.32
CA SER A 73 6.14 -6.83 -9.19
C SER A 73 7.17 -7.63 -8.41
N GLY A 74 6.91 -8.92 -8.21
CA GLY A 74 7.71 -9.73 -7.30
C GLY A 74 7.07 -11.08 -7.00
N SER A 75 6.91 -11.42 -5.72
CA SER A 75 6.25 -12.66 -5.31
C SER A 75 5.46 -12.55 -4.01
N VAL A 76 4.46 -13.41 -3.85
CA VAL A 76 3.76 -13.67 -2.59
C VAL A 76 4.01 -15.11 -2.18
N ASP A 77 4.60 -15.33 -1.01
CA ASP A 77 5.00 -16.65 -0.50
C ASP A 77 5.69 -17.53 -1.57
N GLY A 78 6.61 -16.91 -2.33
CA GLY A 78 7.41 -17.53 -3.39
C GLY A 78 6.74 -17.65 -4.77
N ARG A 79 5.45 -17.33 -4.91
CA ARG A 79 4.73 -17.35 -6.20
C ARG A 79 4.95 -16.06 -6.95
N LYS A 80 5.45 -16.12 -8.19
CA LYS A 80 5.89 -14.93 -8.93
C LYS A 80 4.76 -14.30 -9.74
N GLY A 81 4.71 -12.98 -9.72
CA GLY A 81 3.74 -12.22 -10.50
C GLY A 81 3.79 -10.74 -10.20
N ALA A 82 2.80 -10.03 -10.72
CA ALA A 82 2.53 -8.64 -10.39
C ALA A 82 1.04 -8.47 -10.05
N PHE A 83 0.71 -7.51 -9.20
CA PHE A 83 -0.65 -7.18 -8.79
C PHE A 83 -0.72 -5.73 -8.30
N VAL A 84 -1.92 -5.19 -8.17
CA VAL A 84 -2.15 -3.84 -7.66
C VAL A 84 -2.88 -3.93 -6.32
N LEU A 85 -2.44 -3.13 -5.35
CA LEU A 85 -3.16 -2.86 -4.10
C LEU A 85 -3.91 -1.54 -4.22
N GLU A 86 -5.17 -1.50 -3.81
CA GLU A 86 -5.87 -0.27 -3.46
C GLU A 86 -5.63 0.02 -1.99
N GLU A 87 -5.19 1.23 -1.66
CA GLU A 87 -4.85 1.62 -0.30
C GLU A 87 -5.71 2.79 0.19
N ARG A 88 -6.06 2.75 1.47
CA ARG A 88 -6.78 3.83 2.16
C ARG A 88 -6.25 3.98 3.57
N GLY A 89 -5.82 5.18 3.93
CA GLY A 89 -5.24 5.43 5.24
C GLY A 89 -5.54 6.82 5.78
N SER A 90 -5.41 6.95 7.09
CA SER A 90 -5.45 8.23 7.79
C SER A 90 -4.16 8.45 8.55
N PHE A 91 -3.80 9.71 8.76
CA PHE A 91 -2.59 10.09 9.47
C PHE A 91 -2.82 11.25 10.42
N ASP A 92 -2.00 11.27 11.46
CA ASP A 92 -1.84 12.39 12.38
C ASP A 92 -0.34 12.62 12.66
N ALA A 93 -0.03 13.51 13.63
CA ALA A 93 1.36 13.81 14.00
C ALA A 93 2.14 12.60 14.55
N THR A 94 1.48 11.51 14.93
CA THR A 94 2.12 10.31 15.50
C THR A 94 2.45 9.25 14.43
N GLY A 95 1.78 9.28 13.29
CA GLY A 95 1.99 8.31 12.22
C GLY A 95 0.76 8.09 11.34
N THR A 96 0.70 6.94 10.67
CA THR A 96 -0.42 6.56 9.80
C THR A 96 -0.89 5.14 10.03
N THR A 97 -2.18 4.91 9.88
CA THR A 97 -2.78 3.57 9.73
C THR A 97 -3.36 3.44 8.34
N CYS A 98 -3.00 2.37 7.64
CA CYS A 98 -3.44 2.07 6.29
C CYS A 98 -4.11 0.69 6.24
N ARG A 99 -5.16 0.58 5.45
CA ARG A 99 -5.69 -0.71 4.98
C ARG A 99 -5.51 -0.78 3.48
N PHE A 100 -5.25 -1.98 2.99
CA PHE A 100 -5.14 -2.23 1.57
C PHE A 100 -5.87 -3.50 1.15
N GLU A 101 -6.25 -3.56 -0.12
CA GLU A 101 -6.92 -4.70 -0.74
C GLU A 101 -6.34 -4.96 -2.13
N VAL A 102 -6.24 -6.23 -2.54
CA VAL A 102 -5.84 -6.57 -3.91
C VAL A 102 -6.94 -6.12 -4.87
N VAL A 103 -6.58 -5.30 -5.86
CA VAL A 103 -7.51 -4.88 -6.92
C VAL A 103 -7.95 -6.11 -7.71
N PRO A 104 -9.25 -6.45 -7.77
CA PRO A 104 -9.73 -7.66 -8.42
C PRO A 104 -9.29 -7.75 -9.88
N GLY A 105 -8.72 -8.89 -10.26
CA GLY A 105 -8.26 -9.16 -11.63
C GLY A 105 -6.96 -8.46 -12.03
N SER A 106 -6.29 -7.74 -11.11
CA SER A 106 -5.00 -7.10 -11.40
C SER A 106 -3.82 -8.08 -11.42
N ALA A 107 -3.97 -9.24 -10.78
CA ALA A 107 -2.87 -10.15 -10.53
C ALA A 107 -2.51 -11.00 -11.77
N THR A 108 -1.21 -11.26 -11.95
CA THR A 108 -0.62 -11.90 -13.13
C THR A 108 0.32 -13.05 -12.75
N GLY A 109 0.73 -13.87 -13.73
CA GLY A 109 1.66 -14.97 -13.49
C GLY A 109 1.10 -16.03 -12.54
N ASP A 110 1.92 -16.51 -11.61
CA ASP A 110 1.52 -17.48 -10.59
C ASP A 110 0.60 -16.88 -9.52
N LEU A 111 0.35 -15.57 -9.58
CA LEU A 111 -0.60 -14.84 -8.73
C LEU A 111 -1.94 -14.59 -9.42
N ALA A 112 -2.15 -15.07 -10.66
CA ALA A 112 -3.44 -14.92 -11.32
C ALA A 112 -4.58 -15.52 -10.45
N GLY A 113 -5.61 -14.71 -10.17
CA GLY A 113 -6.68 -15.08 -9.25
C GLY A 113 -6.43 -14.72 -7.77
N LEU A 114 -5.33 -14.02 -7.47
CA LEU A 114 -5.06 -13.50 -6.13
C LEU A 114 -6.15 -12.52 -5.69
N THR A 115 -6.63 -12.74 -4.48
CA THR A 115 -7.51 -11.83 -3.74
C THR A 115 -6.98 -11.72 -2.31
N GLY A 116 -7.24 -10.61 -1.63
CA GLY A 116 -6.81 -10.47 -0.25
C GLY A 116 -6.87 -9.04 0.24
N SER A 117 -6.68 -8.88 1.53
CA SER A 117 -6.63 -7.58 2.20
C SER A 117 -5.67 -7.62 3.38
N GLY A 118 -5.27 -6.43 3.81
CA GLY A 118 -4.28 -6.27 4.85
C GLY A 118 -4.20 -4.84 5.34
N GLY A 119 -3.11 -4.55 6.04
CA GLY A 119 -2.85 -3.21 6.52
C GLY A 119 -1.54 -3.10 7.27
N PHE A 120 -1.22 -1.86 7.58
CA PHE A 120 -0.02 -1.51 8.35
C PHE A 120 -0.27 -0.29 9.23
N THR A 121 0.59 -0.13 10.23
CA THR A 121 0.69 1.08 11.03
C THR A 121 2.13 1.54 11.05
N TYR A 122 2.37 2.74 10.53
CA TYR A 122 3.65 3.42 10.61
C TYR A 122 3.63 4.39 11.80
N ARG A 123 4.71 4.43 12.57
CA ARG A 123 4.94 5.46 13.59
C ARG A 123 6.09 6.36 13.15
N HIS A 124 5.97 7.65 13.47
CA HIS A 124 7.02 8.62 13.12
C HIS A 124 8.39 8.17 13.62
N GLY A 125 9.36 8.10 12.71
CA GLY A 125 10.74 7.66 12.98
C GLY A 125 11.01 6.18 12.67
N ASP A 126 9.99 5.39 12.32
CA ASP A 126 10.19 4.02 11.84
C ASP A 126 10.91 4.04 10.48
N THR A 127 11.99 3.28 10.36
CA THR A 127 12.68 3.09 9.06
C THR A 127 12.20 1.85 8.31
N SER A 128 11.35 1.03 8.95
CA SER A 128 10.77 -0.18 8.40
C SER A 128 9.43 -0.48 9.07
N VAL A 129 8.40 -0.69 8.25
CA VAL A 129 7.01 -0.79 8.70
C VAL A 129 6.53 -2.22 8.53
N ALA A 130 5.96 -2.81 9.59
CA ALA A 130 5.35 -4.13 9.52
C ALA A 130 3.96 -4.07 8.88
N TYR A 131 3.64 -5.04 8.03
CA TYR A 131 2.31 -5.23 7.49
C TYR A 131 1.81 -6.64 7.77
N ALA A 132 0.49 -6.81 7.77
CA ALA A 132 -0.19 -8.10 7.75
C ALA A 132 -1.02 -8.22 6.47
N PHE A 133 -1.05 -9.41 5.87
CA PHE A 133 -1.78 -9.69 4.63
C PHE A 133 -2.47 -11.05 4.71
N THR A 134 -3.78 -11.03 4.52
CA THR A 134 -4.62 -12.22 4.45
C THR A 134 -5.11 -12.38 3.02
N TYR A 135 -4.81 -13.50 2.38
CA TYR A 135 -5.06 -13.68 0.95
C TYR A 135 -5.59 -15.07 0.61
N ALA A 136 -6.22 -15.17 -0.54
CA ALA A 136 -6.66 -16.41 -1.16
C ALA A 136 -6.24 -16.41 -2.63
N LEU A 137 -5.90 -17.58 -3.15
CA LEU A 137 -5.50 -17.78 -4.53
C LEU A 137 -6.30 -18.95 -5.11
N ALA A 138 -6.97 -18.69 -6.23
CA ALA A 138 -7.88 -19.63 -6.89
C ALA A 138 -7.13 -20.66 -7.76
#